data_AF-A0A938CFG7-F1
#
_entry.id   AF-A0A938CFG7-F1
#
_cell.length_a   1.000
_cell.length_b   1.000
_cell.length_c   1.000
_cell.angle_alpha   90.00
_cell.angle_beta   90.00
_cell.angle_gamma   90.00
#
_symmetry.space_group_name_H-M   'P 1'
#
loop_
_entity.id
_entity.type
_entity.pdbx_description
1 polymer ?
#
loop_
_entity_poly.entity_id
_entity_poly.type
_entity_poly.pdbx_seq_one_letter_code
_entity_poly.pdbx_strand_id
1 'polypeptide(L)'
;MPRTGLLIVNTGEGKGKTTAALGLAFRALGHGLRVCMIQFIKGPWNYGEQKAAQRFGDLLEIHTLGGGFTWDSANLAEDTRLAREAWDFAKQTIAEARHDLLILDELTYLIEYRMIAEGEVLEALRSRSPGMHVVITGRNVSQGLLHAADLVTEMQSVKHPFDFGVKAQRGIEY
;
A
#
# COMPACT_ATOMS: atom_id res chain seq x y z
N MET A 1 3.35 -1.34 28.15
CA MET A 1 2.76 -2.59 27.60
C MET A 1 3.39 -2.84 26.24
N PRO A 2 3.67 -4.10 25.85
CA PRO A 2 4.12 -4.38 24.49
C PRO A 2 3.05 -3.91 23.50
N ARG A 3 3.50 -3.32 22.38
CA ARG A 3 2.63 -2.79 21.34
C ARG A 3 1.99 -3.94 20.57
N THR A 4 0.68 -3.86 20.32
CA THR A 4 -0.04 -4.80 19.43
C THR A 4 -0.11 -4.22 18.02
N GLY A 5 0.48 -4.93 17.06
CA GLY A 5 0.50 -4.58 15.65
C GLY A 5 -0.83 -4.87 14.97
N LEU A 6 -1.38 -3.87 14.30
CA LEU A 6 -2.69 -3.94 13.65
C LEU A 6 -2.57 -4.13 12.15
N LEU A 7 -3.44 -4.95 11.58
CA LEU A 7 -3.69 -5.05 10.14
C LEU A 7 -4.88 -4.16 9.77
N ILE A 8 -4.61 -3.12 8.98
CA ILE A 8 -5.58 -2.11 8.56
C ILE A 8 -5.80 -2.22 7.06
N VAL A 9 -7.04 -2.14 6.61
CA VAL A 9 -7.41 -2.12 5.19
C VAL A 9 -8.19 -0.85 4.88
N ASN A 10 -7.68 -0.06 3.92
CA ASN A 10 -8.41 1.06 3.32
C ASN A 10 -8.84 0.68 1.90
N THR A 11 -10.12 0.39 1.72
CA THR A 11 -10.71 -0.10 0.47
C THR A 11 -11.80 0.83 -0.08
N GLY A 12 -12.50 0.41 -1.13
CA GLY A 12 -13.66 1.10 -1.72
C GLY A 12 -13.32 1.97 -2.93
N GLU A 13 -14.36 2.43 -3.62
CA GLU A 13 -14.24 3.11 -4.91
C GLU A 13 -13.84 4.59 -4.81
N GLY A 14 -13.96 5.17 -3.62
CA GLY A 14 -13.69 6.57 -3.32
C GLY A 14 -12.20 6.92 -3.28
N LYS A 15 -11.89 8.19 -3.55
CA LYS A 15 -10.58 8.79 -3.30
C LYS A 15 -10.31 8.83 -1.79
N GLY A 16 -9.10 8.47 -1.40
CA GLY A 16 -8.62 8.69 -0.03
C GLY A 16 -7.73 7.58 0.54
N LYS A 17 -7.72 6.38 -0.08
CA LYS A 17 -7.15 5.15 0.51
C LYS A 17 -5.66 5.30 0.84
N THR A 18 -4.88 5.64 -0.19
CA THR A 18 -3.44 5.92 -0.09
C THR A 18 -3.17 7.14 0.80
N THR A 19 -3.92 8.23 0.63
CA THR A 19 -3.72 9.44 1.44
C THR A 19 -4.01 9.23 2.93
N ALA A 20 -4.96 8.36 3.29
CA ALA A 20 -5.22 7.99 4.67
C ALA A 20 -4.09 7.13 5.24
N ALA A 21 -3.53 6.20 4.44
CA ALA A 21 -2.35 5.43 4.83
C ALA A 21 -1.14 6.35 5.07
N LEU A 22 -0.91 7.32 4.18
CA LEU A 22 0.12 8.34 4.32
C LEU A 22 -0.11 9.28 5.50
N GLY A 23 -1.37 9.63 5.80
CA GLY A 23 -1.70 10.39 7.02
C GLY A 23 -1.36 9.61 8.29
N LEU A 24 -1.57 8.29 8.29
CA LEU A 24 -1.13 7.42 9.38
C LEU A 24 0.40 7.31 9.44
N ALA A 25 1.09 7.22 8.30
CA ALA A 25 2.55 7.31 8.25
C ALA A 25 3.06 8.59 8.87
N PHE A 26 2.48 9.74 8.51
CA PHE A 26 2.87 11.03 9.08
C PHE A 26 2.68 11.08 10.60
N ARG A 27 1.59 10.50 11.12
CA ARG A 27 1.40 10.34 12.57
C ARG A 27 2.49 9.46 13.19
N ALA A 28 2.83 8.32 12.58
CA ALA A 28 3.86 7.43 13.07
C ALA A 28 5.24 8.10 13.10
N LEU A 29 5.61 8.81 12.02
CA LEU A 29 6.85 9.57 11.90
C LEU A 29 6.95 10.68 12.96
N GLY A 30 5.85 11.36 13.28
CA GLY A 30 5.80 12.35 14.35
C GLY A 30 6.10 11.78 15.75
N HIS A 31 6.01 10.46 15.90
CA HIS A 31 6.39 9.72 17.11
C HIS A 31 7.73 8.98 16.99
N GLY A 32 8.52 9.26 15.94
CA GLY A 32 9.85 8.68 15.73
C GLY A 32 9.83 7.21 15.30
N LEU A 33 8.70 6.71 14.81
CA LEU A 33 8.58 5.34 14.32
C LEU A 33 9.11 5.22 12.90
N ARG A 34 9.68 4.05 12.57
CA ARG A 34 10.17 3.74 11.22
C ARG A 34 9.03 3.25 10.34
N VAL A 35 8.89 3.85 9.17
CA VAL A 35 7.82 3.57 8.21
C VAL A 35 8.42 3.10 6.89
N CYS A 36 7.87 2.03 6.33
CA CYS A 36 8.14 1.61 4.96
C CYS A 36 6.83 1.62 4.18
N MET A 37 6.86 2.17 2.96
CA MET A 37 5.76 2.10 2.00
C MET A 37 6.24 1.41 0.74
N ILE A 38 5.50 0.39 0.31
CA ILE A 38 5.72 -0.33 -0.93
C ILE A 38 4.52 -0.10 -1.83
N GLN A 39 4.75 0.41 -3.03
CA GLN A 39 3.70 0.73 -4.00
C GLN A 39 3.80 -0.24 -5.16
N PHE A 40 2.71 -0.92 -5.51
CA PHE A 40 2.76 -2.03 -6.48
C PHE A 40 2.34 -1.66 -7.92
N ILE A 41 1.63 -0.53 -8.12
CA ILE A 41 1.08 -0.14 -9.44
C ILE A 41 1.60 1.21 -9.92
N LYS A 42 2.19 2.02 -9.04
CA LYS A 42 2.61 3.37 -9.43
C LYS A 42 3.81 3.28 -10.38
N GLY A 43 3.72 3.95 -11.53
CA GLY A 43 4.81 4.02 -12.51
C GLY A 43 5.93 4.97 -12.07
N PRO A 44 6.95 5.21 -12.92
CA PRO A 44 8.02 6.17 -12.66
C PRO A 44 7.51 7.61 -12.79
N TRP A 45 6.64 8.02 -11.88
CA TRP A 45 6.10 9.38 -11.81
C TRP A 45 6.64 10.08 -10.57
N ASN A 46 6.77 11.41 -10.66
CA ASN A 46 7.40 12.23 -9.64
C ASN A 46 6.39 12.58 -8.53
N TYR A 47 6.00 11.58 -7.74
CA TYR A 47 4.99 11.71 -6.70
C TYR A 47 5.46 12.59 -5.54
N GLY A 48 4.57 13.45 -5.03
CA GLY A 48 4.88 14.35 -3.92
C GLY A 48 5.40 13.64 -2.67
N GLU A 49 4.93 12.43 -2.41
CA GLU A 49 5.29 11.63 -1.24
C GLU A 49 6.75 11.17 -1.25
N GLN A 50 7.29 10.80 -2.41
CA GLN A 50 8.71 10.44 -2.54
C GLN A 50 9.61 11.64 -2.21
N LYS A 51 9.23 12.85 -2.63
CA LYS A 51 9.95 14.09 -2.26
C LYS A 51 9.82 14.39 -0.78
N ALA A 52 8.65 14.13 -0.21
CA ALA A 52 8.42 14.32 1.22
C ALA A 52 9.27 13.34 2.06
N ALA A 53 9.45 12.10 1.59
CA ALA A 53 10.27 11.09 2.27
C ALA A 53 11.70 11.55 2.53
N GLN A 54 12.31 12.29 1.60
CA GLN A 54 13.65 12.86 1.76
C GLN A 54 13.78 13.78 2.99
N ARG A 55 12.68 14.34 3.49
CA ARG A 55 12.66 15.20 4.68
C ARG A 55 12.65 14.42 6.00
N PHE A 56 12.37 13.13 5.96
CA PHE A 56 12.29 12.26 7.14
C PHE A 56 13.53 11.38 7.32
N GLY A 57 14.54 11.53 6.46
CA GLY A 57 15.78 10.75 6.53
C GLY A 57 15.51 9.25 6.55
N ASP A 58 16.16 8.53 7.46
CA ASP A 58 16.06 7.07 7.58
C ASP A 58 14.76 6.58 8.23
N LEU A 59 13.84 7.48 8.61
CA LEU A 59 12.56 7.09 9.22
C LEU A 59 11.48 6.75 8.21
N LEU A 60 11.57 7.23 6.95
CA LEU A 60 10.58 6.93 5.92
C LEU A 60 11.26 6.39 4.66
N GLU A 61 10.96 5.14 4.34
CA GLU A 61 11.32 4.52 3.07
C GLU A 61 10.09 4.41 2.17
N ILE A 62 10.21 4.81 0.90
CA ILE A 62 9.18 4.61 -0.11
C ILE A 62 9.80 3.88 -1.30
N HIS A 63 9.30 2.68 -1.56
CA HIS A 63 9.69 1.81 -2.65
C HIS A 63 8.57 1.75 -3.67
N THR A 64 8.80 2.30 -4.85
CA THR A 64 7.87 2.18 -5.98
C THR A 64 8.34 1.02 -6.83
N LEU A 65 7.64 -0.10 -6.72
CA LEU A 65 7.96 -1.36 -7.36
C LEU A 65 6.82 -1.76 -8.31
N GLY A 66 7.12 -2.59 -9.30
CA GLY A 66 6.16 -2.91 -10.37
C GLY A 66 6.33 -2.05 -11.62
N GLY A 67 5.73 -2.50 -12.71
CA GLY A 67 5.90 -1.90 -14.05
C GLY A 67 5.09 -0.63 -14.31
N GLY A 68 4.24 -0.21 -13.38
CA GLY A 68 3.24 0.83 -13.62
C GLY A 68 1.87 0.24 -14.01
N PHE A 69 0.93 1.10 -14.41
CA PHE A 69 -0.46 0.72 -14.76
C PHE A 69 -0.52 -0.44 -15.77
N THR A 70 -1.16 -1.55 -15.37
CA THR A 70 -1.18 -2.84 -16.08
C THR A 70 -2.37 -3.05 -17.03
N TRP A 71 -3.35 -2.14 -17.04
CA TRP A 71 -4.66 -2.35 -17.69
C TRP A 71 -4.60 -2.49 -19.21
N ASP A 72 -3.64 -1.83 -19.85
CA ASP A 72 -3.39 -1.90 -21.31
C ASP A 72 -2.04 -2.57 -21.61
N SER A 73 -1.49 -3.34 -20.68
CA SER A 73 -0.17 -3.94 -20.86
C SER A 73 -0.19 -4.99 -21.97
N ALA A 74 0.69 -4.80 -22.95
CA ALA A 74 0.92 -5.76 -24.01
C ALA A 74 1.68 -7.02 -23.53
N ASN A 75 2.18 -7.03 -22.27
CA ASN A 75 3.03 -8.11 -21.75
C ASN A 75 2.69 -8.47 -20.29
N LEU A 76 1.58 -9.19 -20.11
CA LEU A 76 1.11 -9.68 -18.82
C LEU A 76 2.11 -10.57 -18.08
N ALA A 77 2.98 -11.29 -18.81
CA ALA A 77 4.00 -12.14 -18.20
C ALA A 77 5.05 -11.31 -17.46
N GLU A 78 5.45 -10.18 -18.07
CA GLU A 78 6.39 -9.25 -17.45
C GLU A 78 5.77 -8.54 -16.24
N ASP A 79 4.51 -8.11 -16.33
CA ASP A 79 3.82 -7.50 -15.19
C ASP A 79 3.70 -8.46 -14.02
N THR A 80 3.38 -9.72 -14.29
CA THR A 80 3.31 -10.77 -13.26
C THR A 80 4.67 -11.01 -12.62
N ARG A 81 5.75 -10.99 -13.41
CA ARG A 81 7.13 -11.12 -12.90
C ARG A 81 7.49 -9.93 -11.99
N LEU A 82 7.23 -8.70 -12.42
CA LEU A 82 7.51 -7.50 -11.63
C LEU A 82 6.66 -7.43 -10.36
N ALA A 83 5.39 -7.83 -10.43
CA ALA A 83 4.52 -7.95 -9.26
C ALA A 83 5.03 -8.99 -8.25
N ARG A 84 5.54 -10.13 -8.76
CA ARG A 84 6.18 -11.15 -7.92
C ARG A 84 7.43 -10.63 -7.21
N GLU A 85 8.31 -9.93 -7.93
CA GLU A 85 9.51 -9.32 -7.34
C GLU A 85 9.16 -8.27 -6.28
N ALA A 86 8.18 -7.41 -6.56
CA ALA A 86 7.69 -6.43 -5.60
C ALA A 86 7.13 -7.11 -4.34
N TRP A 87 6.41 -8.21 -4.50
CA TRP A 87 5.87 -8.96 -3.37
C TRP A 87 6.95 -9.72 -2.58
N ASP A 88 7.97 -10.26 -3.25
CA ASP A 88 9.11 -10.88 -2.59
C ASP A 88 9.87 -9.87 -1.72
N PHE A 89 10.06 -8.65 -2.22
CA PHE A 89 10.59 -7.53 -1.44
C PHE A 89 9.72 -7.19 -0.22
N ALA A 90 8.39 -7.20 -0.37
CA ALA A 90 7.47 -6.98 0.75
C ALA A 90 7.57 -8.08 1.82
N LYS A 91 7.65 -9.36 1.42
CA LYS A 91 7.87 -10.47 2.35
C LYS A 91 9.18 -10.33 3.10
N GLN A 92 10.26 -9.94 2.42
CA GLN A 92 11.54 -9.68 3.06
C GLN A 92 11.42 -8.54 4.09
N THR A 93 10.77 -7.44 3.71
CA THR A 93 10.53 -6.29 4.60
C THR A 93 9.76 -6.69 5.87
N ILE A 94 8.74 -7.55 5.73
CA ILE A 94 7.97 -8.10 6.86
C ILE A 94 8.88 -8.95 7.76
N ALA A 95 9.68 -9.84 7.17
CA ALA A 95 10.55 -10.77 7.89
C ALA A 95 11.69 -10.07 8.65
N GLU A 96 12.25 -9.00 8.09
CA GLU A 96 13.32 -8.23 8.72
C GLU A 96 12.86 -7.49 9.99
N ALA A 97 11.56 -7.23 10.13
CA ALA A 97 10.96 -6.59 11.31
C ALA A 97 11.64 -5.27 11.72
N ARG A 98 12.19 -4.52 10.75
CA ARG A 98 12.88 -3.25 10.96
C ARG A 98 11.95 -2.05 11.02
N HIS A 99 10.73 -2.17 10.53
CA HIS A 99 9.77 -1.07 10.47
C HIS A 99 8.63 -1.28 11.46
N ASP A 100 8.15 -0.19 12.05
CA ASP A 100 7.02 -0.18 12.97
C ASP A 100 5.68 -0.14 12.22
N LEU A 101 5.68 0.44 11.02
CA LEU A 101 4.54 0.55 10.13
C LEU A 101 4.96 0.22 8.70
N LEU A 102 4.29 -0.75 8.11
CA LEU A 102 4.41 -1.11 6.69
C LEU A 102 3.14 -0.73 5.94
N ILE A 103 3.26 -0.03 4.82
CA ILE A 103 2.16 0.29 3.92
C ILE A 103 2.34 -0.52 2.64
N LEU A 104 1.35 -1.34 2.31
CA LEU A 104 1.27 -2.13 1.09
C LEU A 104 0.22 -1.46 0.18
N ASP A 105 0.68 -0.47 -0.57
CA ASP A 105 -0.16 0.42 -1.35
C ASP A 105 -0.56 -0.23 -2.69
N GLU A 106 -1.86 -0.35 -2.91
CA GLU A 106 -2.48 -0.99 -4.08
C GLU A 106 -2.21 -2.51 -4.20
N LEU A 107 -1.95 -3.19 -3.07
CA LEU A 107 -1.71 -4.64 -3.02
C LEU A 107 -2.91 -5.46 -3.51
N THR A 108 -4.14 -4.98 -3.29
CA THR A 108 -5.35 -5.76 -3.60
C THR A 108 -5.43 -6.15 -5.06
N TYR A 109 -4.92 -5.32 -5.97
CA TYR A 109 -4.89 -5.59 -7.40
C TYR A 109 -3.97 -6.75 -7.78
N LEU A 110 -2.86 -6.96 -7.07
CA LEU A 110 -1.97 -8.10 -7.33
C LEU A 110 -2.70 -9.43 -7.04
N ILE A 111 -3.57 -9.42 -6.03
CA ILE A 111 -4.41 -10.56 -5.67
C ILE A 111 -5.57 -10.69 -6.66
N GLU A 112 -6.24 -9.59 -6.99
CA GLU A 112 -7.38 -9.55 -7.92
C GLU A 112 -7.00 -10.08 -9.31
N TYR A 113 -5.85 -9.65 -9.84
CA TYR A 113 -5.31 -10.13 -11.12
C TYR A 113 -4.56 -11.45 -11.03
N ARG A 114 -4.57 -12.11 -9.87
CA ARG A 114 -3.90 -13.40 -9.64
C ARG A 114 -2.41 -13.37 -9.99
N MET A 115 -1.77 -12.21 -9.88
CA MET A 115 -0.32 -12.07 -10.03
C MET A 115 0.41 -12.71 -8.86
N ILE A 116 -0.21 -12.68 -7.68
CA ILE A 116 0.22 -13.39 -6.47
C ILE A 116 -0.95 -14.17 -5.88
N ALA A 117 -0.64 -15.25 -5.15
CA ALA A 117 -1.68 -16.03 -4.48
C ALA A 117 -2.11 -15.35 -3.16
N GLU A 118 -3.41 -15.33 -2.84
CA GLU A 118 -3.88 -14.72 -1.59
C GLU A 118 -3.33 -15.43 -0.35
N GLY A 119 -3.21 -16.77 -0.40
CA GLY A 119 -2.78 -17.58 0.74
C GLY A 119 -1.40 -17.20 1.28
N GLU A 120 -0.43 -16.95 0.39
CA GLU A 120 0.91 -16.50 0.78
C GLU A 120 0.91 -15.06 1.33
N VAL A 121 -0.02 -14.20 0.90
CA VAL A 121 -0.20 -12.87 1.48
C VAL A 121 -0.68 -13.00 2.92
N LEU A 122 -1.72 -13.80 3.15
CA LEU A 122 -2.25 -14.04 4.49
C LEU A 122 -1.21 -14.70 5.42
N GLU A 123 -0.41 -15.62 4.91
CA GLU A 123 0.68 -16.24 5.66
C GLU A 123 1.75 -15.22 6.07
N ALA A 124 2.25 -14.42 5.12
CA ALA A 124 3.23 -13.38 5.40
C ALA A 124 2.71 -12.38 6.44
N LEU A 125 1.46 -11.91 6.29
CA LEU A 125 0.83 -10.99 7.23
C LEU A 125 0.69 -11.60 8.63
N ARG A 126 0.39 -12.89 8.77
CA ARG A 126 0.31 -13.59 10.07
C ARG A 126 1.68 -13.77 10.72
N SER A 127 2.74 -13.95 9.91
CA SER A 127 4.10 -14.17 10.38
C SER A 127 4.84 -12.90 10.83
N ARG A 128 4.27 -11.71 10.57
CA ARG A 128 4.88 -10.42 10.91
C ARG A 128 5.19 -10.29 12.40
N SER A 129 6.14 -9.42 12.74
CA SER A 129 6.43 -9.08 14.13
C SER A 129 5.16 -8.64 14.87
N PRO A 130 4.89 -9.13 16.10
CA PRO A 130 3.65 -8.82 16.84
C PRO A 130 3.39 -7.33 17.09
N GLY A 131 4.41 -6.47 17.00
CA GLY A 131 4.30 -5.02 17.16
C GLY A 131 4.20 -4.22 15.85
N MET A 132 4.37 -4.87 14.69
CA MET A 132 4.35 -4.21 13.38
C MET A 132 2.91 -3.95 12.93
N HIS A 133 2.61 -2.69 12.63
CA HIS A 133 1.38 -2.34 11.93
C HIS A 133 1.54 -2.54 10.43
N VAL A 134 0.47 -3.00 9.78
CA VAL A 134 0.40 -3.11 8.33
C VAL A 134 -0.85 -2.40 7.84
N VAL A 135 -0.72 -1.57 6.81
CA VAL A 135 -1.85 -0.94 6.12
C VAL A 135 -1.86 -1.44 4.68
N ILE A 136 -2.98 -1.99 4.25
CA ILE A 136 -3.23 -2.38 2.86
C ILE A 136 -4.18 -1.35 2.24
N THR A 137 -3.88 -0.93 1.03
CA THR A 137 -4.79 -0.09 0.24
C THR A 137 -5.16 -0.78 -1.07
N GLY A 138 -6.29 -0.37 -1.62
CA GLY A 138 -6.71 -0.68 -2.98
C GLY A 138 -8.20 -1.00 -3.07
N ARG A 139 -8.69 -1.21 -4.29
CA ARG A 139 -10.11 -1.56 -4.53
C ARG A 139 -10.32 -3.08 -4.37
N ASN A 140 -11.57 -3.52 -4.38
CA ASN A 140 -11.94 -4.94 -4.49
C ASN A 140 -11.22 -5.88 -3.51
N VAL A 141 -11.10 -5.46 -2.25
CA VAL A 141 -10.45 -6.29 -1.22
C VAL A 141 -11.15 -7.66 -1.11
N SER A 142 -10.35 -8.72 -1.03
CA SER A 142 -10.84 -10.09 -0.90
C SER A 142 -11.45 -10.38 0.49
N GLN A 143 -12.33 -11.37 0.55
CA GLN A 143 -12.93 -11.81 1.84
C GLN A 143 -11.87 -12.31 2.83
N GLY A 144 -10.81 -12.96 2.35
CA GLY A 144 -9.72 -13.42 3.22
C GLY A 144 -9.00 -12.25 3.90
N LEU A 145 -8.70 -11.18 3.16
CA LEU A 145 -8.11 -9.96 3.73
C LEU A 145 -9.08 -9.23 4.66
N LEU A 146 -10.37 -9.15 4.31
CA LEU A 146 -11.39 -8.55 5.18
C LEU A 146 -11.47 -9.26 6.53
N HIS A 147 -11.51 -10.60 6.53
CA HIS A 147 -11.56 -11.38 7.76
C HIS A 147 -10.27 -11.32 8.58
N ALA A 148 -9.11 -11.15 7.92
CA ALA A 148 -7.83 -11.08 8.60
C ALA A 148 -7.56 -9.70 9.24
N ALA A 149 -8.16 -8.64 8.72
CA ALA A 149 -7.92 -7.27 9.16
C ALA A 149 -8.55 -6.96 10.53
N ASP A 150 -7.82 -6.19 11.34
CA ASP A 150 -8.30 -5.67 12.62
C ASP A 150 -9.17 -4.40 12.43
N LEU A 151 -8.94 -3.67 11.33
CA LEU A 151 -9.70 -2.48 10.96
C LEU A 151 -9.90 -2.45 9.43
N VAL A 152 -11.14 -2.26 8.99
CA VAL A 152 -11.46 -2.03 7.58
C VAL A 152 -12.23 -0.72 7.45
N THR A 153 -11.79 0.14 6.54
CA THR A 153 -12.52 1.34 6.12
C THR A 153 -12.82 1.26 4.64
N GLU A 154 -14.10 1.33 4.28
CA GLU A 154 -14.55 1.45 2.89
C GLU A 154 -14.79 2.92 2.54
N MET A 155 -14.01 3.45 1.60
CA MET A 155 -14.17 4.79 1.08
C MET A 155 -15.17 4.77 -0.07
N GLN A 156 -16.35 5.32 0.16
CA GLN A 156 -17.38 5.41 -0.86
C GLN A 156 -17.24 6.71 -1.67
N SER A 157 -17.36 6.60 -3.00
CA SER A 157 -17.34 7.77 -3.89
C SER A 157 -18.71 8.44 -3.90
N VAL A 158 -18.96 9.33 -2.95
CA VAL A 158 -20.22 10.10 -2.91
C VAL A 158 -20.26 11.18 -4.00
N LYS A 159 -19.10 11.81 -4.26
CA LYS A 159 -18.90 12.79 -5.35
C LYS A 159 -17.42 12.88 -5.66
N HIS A 160 -17.03 12.94 -6.93
CA HIS A 160 -15.63 13.11 -7.32
C HIS A 160 -15.46 14.28 -8.32
N PRO A 161 -14.38 15.10 -8.20
CA PRO A 161 -14.13 16.20 -9.15
C PRO A 161 -14.03 15.80 -10.62
N PHE A 162 -13.54 14.58 -10.85
CA PHE A 162 -13.48 13.99 -12.19
C PHE A 162 -14.86 13.90 -12.86
N ASP A 163 -15.92 13.63 -12.10
CA ASP A 163 -17.29 13.44 -12.62
C ASP A 163 -17.84 14.72 -13.28
N PHE A 164 -17.29 15.89 -12.91
CA PHE A 164 -17.63 17.18 -13.50
C PHE A 164 -16.45 17.83 -14.24
N GLY A 165 -15.51 17.00 -14.73
CA GLY A 165 -14.49 17.40 -15.71
C GLY A 165 -13.22 18.01 -15.13
N VAL A 166 -13.04 18.00 -13.80
CA VAL A 166 -11.79 18.47 -13.19
C VAL A 166 -10.71 17.39 -13.36
N LYS A 167 -9.62 17.76 -14.04
CA LYS A 167 -8.45 16.89 -14.23
C LYS A 167 -7.59 16.84 -12.97
N ALA A 168 -6.75 15.80 -12.85
CA ALA A 168 -5.80 15.63 -11.77
C ALA A 168 -4.88 16.85 -11.60
N GLN A 169 -4.68 17.28 -10.35
CA GLN A 169 -3.91 18.44 -9.96
C GLN A 169 -2.76 18.05 -9.03
N ARG A 170 -1.61 18.72 -9.25
CA ARG A 170 -0.42 18.54 -8.41
C ARG A 170 -0.71 18.96 -6.97
N GLY A 171 -0.36 18.11 -6.02
CA GLY A 171 -0.62 18.26 -4.58
C GLY A 171 -1.98 17.77 -4.12
N ILE A 172 -2.86 17.33 -5.04
CA ILE A 172 -4.20 16.81 -4.70
C ILE A 172 -4.35 15.35 -5.15
N GLU A 173 -3.98 15.04 -6.39
CA GLU A 173 -3.98 13.68 -6.95
C GLU A 173 -2.58 13.06 -7.03
N TYR A 174 -1.52 13.88 -7.17
CA TYR A 174 -0.12 13.44 -7.27
C TYR A 174 0.90 14.50 -6.82
#